data_AF-A0A1F4T432-F1
#
_entry.id   AF-A0A1F4T432-F1
#
_cell.length_a   1.000
_cell.length_b   1.000
_cell.length_c   1.000
_cell.angle_alpha   90.00
_cell.angle_beta   90.00
_cell.angle_gamma   90.00
#
_symmetry.space_group_name_H-M   'P 1'
#
loop_
_entity.id
_entity.type
_entity.pdbx_description
1 polymer ?
#
loop_
_entity_poly.entity_id
_entity_poly.type
_entity_poly.pdbx_seq_one_letter_code
_entity_poly.pdbx_strand_id
1 'polypeptide(L)'
;MPALAVSEVIGTVCETKAIVDSPVSSTASITWWVTSPPKVCNWVNVGKDPDINVNWQSKDDSRTTGYPCAVSFGVEAYNFSSWSWIPGGGGNSIKGSNTRTGKYNNYGTWRIPLNQPMPVTKYKYNAMADTKGKPTRNESRELYVVRIQPVGVRSTNVRNAAPAWIIGRYERALMLRSLANEYTKMKNPSSSVDFDQEMAKLIVSCGALFGPTSPSDYAQDAGLGALELASNTFGNLATSGLLTGVGAVAQAYSWGTWAKNTLTGAADQLKNQFNAWHVKNAFTYDLAPSLNNLADAMRDEANEMQRLVWTAPNDTNTVPWKNLLQTELDRVNSAYTSLSSTYTAANLYFSSLGPLPSVAAANKDTVYKYLDSVRDFLRSERAILQMALTGTFTNP
;
A
#
# COMPACT_ATOMS: atom_id res chain seq x y z
N MET A 1 -39.05 24.94 10.24
CA MET A 1 -38.30 24.63 8.99
C MET A 1 -37.17 23.69 9.38
N PRO A 2 -37.15 22.42 8.95
CA PRO A 2 -36.00 21.56 9.18
C PRO A 2 -34.93 21.83 8.12
N ALA A 3 -33.69 21.96 8.58
CA ALA A 3 -32.53 22.27 7.76
C ALA A 3 -32.24 21.15 6.75
N LEU A 4 -32.13 21.53 5.48
CA LEU A 4 -31.60 20.71 4.40
C LEU A 4 -30.13 20.40 4.69
N ALA A 5 -29.84 19.14 5.01
CA ALA A 5 -28.49 18.60 4.93
C ALA A 5 -28.12 18.51 3.45
N VAL A 6 -27.28 19.43 2.99
CA VAL A 6 -26.67 19.39 1.66
C VAL A 6 -25.65 18.26 1.67
N SER A 7 -26.06 17.10 1.15
CA SER A 7 -25.16 16.02 0.75
C SER A 7 -24.53 16.39 -0.59
N GLU A 8 -23.37 17.04 -0.55
CA GLU A 8 -22.57 17.29 -1.74
C GLU A 8 -21.92 15.97 -2.19
N VAL A 9 -22.56 15.29 -3.16
CA VAL A 9 -22.01 14.09 -3.80
C VAL A 9 -21.00 14.55 -4.84
N ILE A 10 -19.71 14.51 -4.50
CA ILE A 10 -18.61 14.70 -5.45
C ILE A 10 -17.80 13.40 -5.51
N GLY A 11 -17.97 12.65 -6.59
CA GLY A 11 -17.10 11.53 -6.94
C GLY A 11 -17.82 10.39 -7.66
N THR A 12 -17.27 9.98 -8.81
CA THR A 12 -17.63 8.76 -9.53
C THR A 12 -17.62 7.58 -8.56
N VAL A 13 -18.73 6.85 -8.44
CA VAL A 13 -18.81 5.63 -7.63
C VAL A 13 -17.99 4.54 -8.32
N CYS A 14 -16.95 4.02 -7.68
CA CYS A 14 -16.41 2.74 -8.12
C CYS A 14 -17.15 1.63 -7.42
N GLU A 15 -17.86 0.84 -8.22
CA GLU A 15 -18.43 -0.43 -7.78
C GLU A 15 -17.36 -1.49 -7.96
N THR A 16 -16.85 -2.03 -6.86
CA THR A 16 -16.08 -3.29 -6.97
C THR A 16 -17.07 -4.43 -6.95
N LYS A 17 -17.37 -5.01 -8.12
CA LYS A 17 -18.31 -6.13 -8.25
C LYS A 17 -17.56 -7.45 -8.38
N ALA A 18 -17.80 -8.38 -7.47
CA ALA A 18 -17.36 -9.76 -7.59
C ALA A 18 -18.55 -10.64 -7.96
N ILE A 19 -18.39 -11.58 -8.89
CA ILE A 19 -19.42 -12.54 -9.30
C ILE A 19 -18.84 -13.95 -9.21
N VAL A 20 -19.55 -14.86 -8.55
CA VAL A 20 -19.17 -16.28 -8.41
C VAL A 20 -20.28 -17.16 -8.95
N ASP A 21 -20.03 -17.91 -10.03
CA ASP A 21 -21.03 -18.72 -10.74
C ASP A 21 -20.80 -20.26 -10.60
N SER A 22 -21.90 -21.03 -10.69
CA SER A 22 -21.95 -22.51 -10.74
C SER A 22 -21.56 -23.10 -12.11
N PRO A 23 -21.01 -24.33 -12.21
CA PRO A 23 -20.56 -24.92 -13.48
C PRO A 23 -21.68 -25.63 -14.24
N VAL A 24 -22.84 -25.87 -13.61
CA VAL A 24 -23.95 -26.62 -14.22
C VAL A 24 -24.95 -25.61 -14.74
N SER A 25 -24.57 -24.90 -15.80
CA SER A 25 -25.22 -23.66 -16.27
C SER A 25 -25.26 -22.57 -15.18
N SER A 26 -25.51 -21.31 -15.55
CA SER A 26 -25.56 -20.10 -14.72
C SER A 26 -26.68 -20.10 -13.65
N THR A 27 -26.85 -21.22 -12.95
CA THR A 27 -27.98 -21.48 -12.07
C THR A 27 -27.76 -20.84 -10.71
N ALA A 28 -26.62 -21.04 -10.06
CA ALA A 28 -26.32 -20.35 -8.80
C ALA A 28 -25.21 -19.30 -8.96
N SER A 29 -25.45 -18.10 -8.42
CA SER A 29 -24.47 -17.03 -8.38
C SER A 29 -24.47 -16.23 -7.07
N ILE A 30 -23.28 -15.79 -6.64
CA ILE A 30 -23.12 -14.80 -5.58
C ILE A 30 -22.50 -13.56 -6.18
N THR A 31 -23.12 -12.40 -5.96
CA THR A 31 -22.58 -11.10 -6.32
C THR A 31 -22.47 -10.21 -5.10
N TRP A 32 -21.35 -9.51 -4.92
CA TRP A 32 -21.25 -8.47 -3.91
C TRP A 32 -20.49 -7.26 -4.45
N TRP A 33 -20.81 -6.08 -3.90
CA TRP A 33 -20.06 -4.88 -4.20
C TRP A 33 -20.03 -3.87 -3.06
N VAL A 34 -18.92 -3.15 -2.99
CA VAL A 34 -18.73 -1.97 -2.16
C VAL A 34 -18.77 -0.76 -3.09
N THR A 35 -19.64 0.20 -2.78
CA THR A 35 -19.66 1.51 -3.44
C THR A 35 -18.66 2.42 -2.73
N SER A 36 -17.53 2.68 -3.37
CA SER A 36 -16.52 3.65 -2.91
C SER A 36 -15.93 4.40 -4.10
N PRO A 37 -15.62 5.70 -4.01
CA PRO A 37 -14.96 6.41 -5.12
C PRO A 37 -13.61 5.73 -5.47
N PRO A 38 -13.19 5.65 -6.76
CA PRO A 38 -11.93 5.01 -7.17
C PRO A 38 -10.73 5.94 -7.18
N LYS A 39 -9.60 5.43 -6.70
CA LYS A 39 -8.18 5.78 -6.92
C LYS A 39 -7.32 4.71 -6.25
N VAL A 40 -6.23 4.36 -6.88
CA VAL A 40 -5.18 3.56 -6.22
C VAL A 40 -4.45 4.57 -5.31
N CYS A 41 -4.33 4.27 -4.00
CA CYS A 41 -4.21 5.24 -2.88
C CYS A 41 -5.54 5.90 -2.43
N ASN A 42 -6.66 5.20 -2.61
CA ASN A 42 -7.98 5.65 -2.20
C ASN A 42 -8.14 5.83 -0.71
N TRP A 43 -8.60 7.02 -0.32
CA TRP A 43 -9.27 7.19 0.95
C TRP A 43 -10.67 7.74 0.82
N VAL A 44 -11.50 7.41 1.82
CA VAL A 44 -12.82 8.00 2.01
C VAL A 44 -12.83 8.81 3.29
N ASN A 45 -13.36 10.04 3.20
CA ASN A 45 -13.60 10.86 4.37
C ASN A 45 -14.87 10.40 5.07
N VAL A 46 -14.77 10.13 6.37
CA VAL A 46 -15.88 9.60 7.18
C VAL A 46 -16.11 10.43 8.43
N GLY A 47 -17.34 10.38 8.93
CA GLY A 47 -17.70 10.91 10.24
C GLY A 47 -17.03 10.14 11.38
N LYS A 48 -17.43 10.45 12.61
CA LYS A 48 -16.86 9.87 13.84
C LYS A 48 -17.00 8.34 13.91
N ASP A 49 -18.12 7.82 13.40
CA ASP A 49 -18.50 6.40 13.47
C ASP A 49 -18.68 5.86 12.04
N PRO A 50 -17.57 5.56 11.33
CA PRO A 50 -17.67 5.05 9.97
C PRO A 50 -18.34 3.69 9.90
N ASP A 51 -19.16 3.57 8.87
CA ASP A 51 -19.77 2.34 8.43
C ASP A 51 -19.50 2.13 6.94
N ILE A 52 -19.50 0.86 6.54
CA ILE A 52 -19.52 0.50 5.11
C ILE A 52 -20.81 -0.24 4.80
N ASN A 53 -21.33 0.05 3.61
CA ASN A 53 -22.46 -0.68 3.04
C ASN A 53 -21.92 -1.72 2.06
N VAL A 54 -22.24 -2.98 2.32
CA VAL A 54 -21.90 -4.11 1.47
C VAL A 54 -23.18 -4.64 0.87
N ASN A 55 -23.37 -4.41 -0.41
CA ASN A 55 -24.48 -5.01 -1.13
C ASN A 55 -24.11 -6.43 -1.51
N TRP A 56 -25.02 -7.37 -1.29
CA TRP A 56 -24.83 -8.77 -1.64
C TRP A 56 -26.09 -9.33 -2.28
N GLN A 57 -25.89 -10.31 -3.13
CA GLN A 57 -26.91 -11.11 -3.76
C GLN A 57 -26.44 -12.55 -3.79
N SER A 58 -27.28 -13.47 -3.35
CA SER A 58 -27.12 -14.91 -3.44
C SER A 58 -28.31 -15.46 -4.20
N LYS A 59 -28.04 -16.06 -5.35
CA LYS A 59 -29.04 -16.55 -6.28
C LYS A 59 -28.79 -18.03 -6.57
N ASP A 60 -29.87 -18.80 -6.66
CA ASP A 60 -29.90 -20.16 -7.19
C ASP A 60 -31.16 -20.30 -8.05
N ASP A 61 -30.98 -20.61 -9.33
CA ASP A 61 -31.99 -20.87 -10.35
C ASP A 61 -32.12 -22.37 -10.64
N SER A 62 -31.41 -23.24 -9.91
CA SER A 62 -31.44 -24.68 -10.11
C SER A 62 -32.84 -25.24 -9.81
N ARG A 63 -33.38 -26.01 -10.75
CA ARG A 63 -34.76 -26.55 -10.68
C ARG A 63 -34.85 -27.94 -10.06
N THR A 64 -33.72 -28.58 -9.78
CA THR A 64 -33.65 -30.03 -9.48
C THR A 64 -32.89 -30.37 -8.20
N THR A 65 -31.96 -29.54 -7.75
CA THR A 65 -31.19 -29.71 -6.50
C THR A 65 -30.81 -28.36 -5.94
N GLY A 66 -31.40 -27.91 -4.84
CA GLY A 66 -30.98 -26.65 -4.22
C GLY A 66 -29.54 -26.75 -3.68
N TYR A 67 -28.71 -25.77 -4.02
CA TYR A 67 -27.34 -25.68 -3.53
C TYR A 67 -27.27 -24.62 -2.42
N PRO A 68 -26.79 -24.95 -1.21
CA PRO A 68 -26.55 -23.90 -0.22
C PRO A 68 -25.41 -23.00 -0.72
N CYS A 69 -25.74 -21.73 -0.91
CA CYS A 69 -24.78 -20.66 -1.14
C CYS A 69 -24.55 -19.91 0.17
N ALA A 70 -23.29 -19.77 0.58
CA ALA A 70 -22.93 -18.94 1.73
C ALA A 70 -22.16 -17.71 1.25
N VAL A 71 -22.57 -16.55 1.74
CA VAL A 71 -21.82 -15.30 1.60
C VAL A 71 -21.39 -14.91 3.00
N SER A 72 -20.12 -14.61 3.17
CA SER A 72 -19.64 -13.97 4.39
C SER A 72 -18.73 -12.81 4.06
N PHE A 73 -18.72 -11.84 4.95
CA PHE A 73 -17.90 -10.66 4.85
C PHE A 73 -17.26 -10.37 6.19
N GLY A 74 -15.95 -10.20 6.16
CA GLY A 74 -15.14 -9.82 7.31
C GLY A 74 -14.36 -8.55 7.02
N VAL A 75 -14.09 -7.78 8.07
CA VAL A 75 -13.30 -6.55 8.01
C VAL A 75 -12.11 -6.67 8.93
N GLU A 76 -10.93 -6.41 8.38
CA GLU A 76 -9.69 -6.28 9.12
C GLU A 76 -9.17 -4.85 9.01
N ALA A 77 -8.58 -4.32 10.08
CA ALA A 77 -7.86 -3.06 10.11
C ALA A 77 -6.35 -3.37 10.17
N TYR A 78 -5.53 -2.59 9.49
CA TYR A 78 -4.08 -2.74 9.57
C TYR A 78 -3.54 -1.99 10.79
N ASN A 79 -2.80 -2.70 11.63
CA ASN A 79 -2.08 -2.10 12.74
C ASN A 79 -0.60 -1.93 12.34
N PHE A 80 -0.19 -0.69 12.09
CA PHE A 80 1.20 -0.36 11.73
C PHE A 80 2.19 -0.51 12.90
N SER A 81 1.72 -0.59 14.16
CA SER A 81 2.60 -0.84 15.31
C SER A 81 3.05 -2.30 15.37
N SER A 82 2.16 -3.23 15.03
CA SER A 82 2.43 -4.67 15.00
C SER A 82 2.68 -5.22 13.59
N TRP A 83 2.57 -4.38 12.56
CA TRP A 83 2.68 -4.75 11.14
C TRP A 83 1.76 -5.91 10.75
N SER A 84 0.53 -5.90 11.28
CA SER A 84 -0.41 -7.01 11.14
C SER A 84 -1.84 -6.54 10.92
N TRP A 85 -2.63 -7.37 10.23
CA TRP A 85 -4.07 -7.23 10.22
C TRP A 85 -4.63 -7.61 11.60
N ILE A 86 -5.57 -6.81 12.09
CA ILE A 86 -6.32 -7.03 13.32
C ILE A 86 -7.82 -6.94 13.03
N PRO A 87 -8.71 -7.44 13.89
CA PRO A 87 -10.15 -7.26 13.71
C PRO A 87 -10.51 -5.78 13.53
N GLY A 88 -11.08 -5.44 12.37
CA GLY A 88 -11.37 -4.06 11.96
C GLY A 88 -12.83 -3.67 12.02
N GLY A 89 -13.71 -4.58 12.43
CA GLY A 89 -15.14 -4.34 12.51
C GLY A 89 -15.91 -5.63 12.73
N GLY A 90 -17.22 -5.55 12.56
CA GLY A 90 -18.08 -6.73 12.56
C GLY A 90 -17.85 -7.62 11.33
N GLY A 91 -18.40 -8.82 11.39
CA GLY A 91 -18.58 -9.69 10.23
C GLY A 91 -20.06 -9.99 10.05
N ASN A 92 -20.50 -10.16 8.81
CA ASN A 92 -21.83 -10.67 8.51
C ASN A 92 -21.71 -11.91 7.64
N SER A 93 -22.61 -12.86 7.87
CA SER A 93 -22.71 -14.05 7.04
C SER A 93 -24.16 -14.41 6.83
N ILE A 94 -24.49 -14.79 5.60
CA ILE A 94 -25.75 -15.45 5.30
C ILE A 94 -25.45 -16.78 4.63
N LYS A 95 -26.25 -17.78 4.97
CA LYS A 95 -26.23 -19.08 4.32
C LYS A 95 -27.63 -19.38 3.79
N GLY A 96 -27.72 -19.66 2.50
CA GLY A 96 -28.95 -20.11 1.85
C GLY A 96 -29.48 -21.38 2.49
N SER A 97 -30.79 -21.59 2.40
CA SER A 97 -31.45 -22.76 2.98
C SER A 97 -30.96 -24.05 2.31
N ASN A 98 -30.84 -25.11 3.11
CA ASN A 98 -30.61 -26.49 2.62
C ASN A 98 -31.90 -27.09 2.01
N THR A 99 -32.64 -26.33 1.21
CA THR A 99 -33.89 -26.79 0.60
C THR A 99 -33.59 -27.54 -0.68
N ARG A 100 -34.06 -28.78 -0.77
CA ARG A 100 -33.76 -29.73 -1.87
C ARG A 100 -34.29 -29.27 -3.23
N THR A 101 -35.23 -28.34 -3.25
CA THR A 101 -35.91 -27.79 -4.43
C THR A 101 -36.21 -26.31 -4.21
N GLY A 102 -36.01 -25.50 -5.25
CA GLY A 102 -36.49 -24.12 -5.29
C GLY A 102 -35.47 -23.13 -5.82
N LYS A 103 -35.95 -22.22 -6.68
CA LYS A 103 -35.20 -21.02 -7.02
C LYS A 103 -35.20 -20.10 -5.82
N TYR A 104 -34.05 -19.53 -5.47
CA TYR A 104 -34.00 -18.44 -4.50
C TYR A 104 -33.13 -17.30 -5.02
N ASN A 105 -33.51 -16.08 -4.66
CA ASN A 105 -32.77 -14.87 -4.99
C ASN A 105 -32.82 -13.97 -3.76
N ASN A 106 -31.86 -14.18 -2.87
CA ASN A 106 -31.71 -13.37 -1.67
C ASN A 106 -30.76 -12.22 -1.99
N TYR A 107 -31.11 -11.03 -1.56
CA TYR A 107 -30.24 -9.87 -1.66
C TYR A 107 -30.43 -9.01 -0.44
N GLY A 108 -29.44 -8.19 -0.16
CA GLY A 108 -29.50 -7.25 0.94
C GLY A 108 -28.28 -6.37 0.98
N THR A 109 -28.31 -5.47 1.96
CA THR A 109 -27.19 -4.60 2.28
C THR A 109 -26.81 -4.86 3.72
N TRP A 110 -25.54 -5.22 3.94
CA TRP A 110 -24.95 -5.23 5.27
C TRP A 110 -24.38 -3.87 5.57
N ARG A 111 -24.78 -3.30 6.70
CA ARG A 111 -24.14 -2.14 7.30
C ARG A 111 -23.12 -2.65 8.32
N ILE A 112 -21.84 -2.39 8.08
CA ILE A 112 -20.76 -2.90 8.93
C ILE A 112 -20.07 -1.72 9.60
N PRO A 113 -20.22 -1.56 10.93
CA PRO A 113 -19.46 -0.58 11.70
C PRO A 113 -17.97 -0.91 11.64
N LEU A 114 -17.15 0.10 11.39
CA LEU A 114 -15.71 -0.03 11.35
C LEU A 114 -15.11 0.37 12.71
N ASN A 115 -14.29 -0.52 13.26
CA ASN A 115 -13.49 -0.22 14.44
C ASN A 115 -12.24 0.54 13.97
N GLN A 116 -12.30 1.88 14.06
CA GLN A 116 -11.23 2.74 13.56
C GLN A 116 -10.25 3.11 14.68
N PRO A 117 -9.07 2.46 14.76
CA PRO A 117 -8.08 2.73 15.80
C PRO A 117 -7.39 4.09 15.63
N MET A 118 -7.24 4.57 14.39
CA MET A 118 -6.55 5.83 14.09
C MET A 118 -7.32 6.67 13.06
N PRO A 119 -7.17 8.02 13.07
CA PRO A 119 -7.83 8.90 12.11
C PRO A 119 -7.63 8.50 10.65
N VAL A 120 -6.46 7.99 10.29
CA VAL A 120 -6.18 7.35 9.00
C VAL A 120 -5.93 5.87 9.26
N THR A 121 -6.82 4.99 8.78
CA THR A 121 -6.70 3.54 8.98
C THR A 121 -6.84 2.81 7.66
N LYS A 122 -5.91 1.89 7.37
CA LYS A 122 -6.04 0.94 6.26
C LYS A 122 -6.93 -0.22 6.66
N TYR A 123 -7.91 -0.55 5.82
CA TYR A 123 -8.79 -1.70 6.00
C TYR A 123 -8.59 -2.71 4.88
N LYS A 124 -8.83 -3.98 5.19
CA LYS A 124 -8.98 -5.06 4.23
C LYS A 124 -10.34 -5.70 4.43
N TYR A 125 -11.11 -5.73 3.37
CA TYR A 125 -12.38 -6.43 3.29
C TYR A 125 -12.14 -7.80 2.72
N ASN A 126 -12.68 -8.81 3.36
CA ASN A 126 -12.63 -10.18 2.88
C ASN A 126 -14.05 -10.64 2.65
N ALA A 127 -14.38 -10.91 1.39
CA ALA A 127 -15.64 -11.53 1.03
C ALA A 127 -15.38 -12.98 0.64
N MET A 128 -16.16 -13.88 1.22
CA MET A 128 -16.11 -15.30 0.90
C MET A 128 -17.45 -15.73 0.35
N ALA A 129 -17.40 -16.42 -0.78
CA ALA A 129 -18.53 -17.08 -1.41
C ALA A 129 -18.26 -18.58 -1.46
N ASP A 130 -19.17 -19.37 -0.89
CA ASP A 130 -19.10 -20.82 -0.90
C ASP A 130 -20.35 -21.43 -1.53
N THR A 131 -20.14 -22.42 -2.39
CA THR A 131 -21.20 -23.19 -3.06
C THR A 131 -20.80 -24.66 -3.02
N LYS A 132 -21.70 -25.53 -2.55
CA LYS A 132 -21.43 -26.96 -2.41
C LYS A 132 -20.88 -27.58 -3.70
N GLY A 133 -19.73 -28.27 -3.60
CA GLY A 133 -19.06 -28.92 -4.73
C GLY A 133 -18.14 -27.99 -5.54
N LYS A 134 -17.87 -26.78 -5.06
CA LYS A 134 -16.89 -25.85 -5.65
C LYS A 134 -15.80 -25.41 -4.68
N PRO A 135 -14.63 -25.02 -5.22
CA PRO A 135 -13.65 -24.29 -4.44
C PRO A 135 -14.28 -22.99 -3.93
N THR A 136 -14.18 -22.76 -2.63
CA THR A 136 -14.54 -21.49 -2.00
C THR A 136 -13.79 -20.35 -2.69
N ARG A 137 -14.50 -19.28 -3.07
CA ARG A 137 -13.87 -18.07 -3.60
C ARG A 137 -13.74 -17.05 -2.49
N ASN A 138 -12.50 -16.59 -2.31
CA ASN A 138 -12.16 -15.49 -1.42
C ASN A 138 -11.71 -14.33 -2.29
N GLU A 139 -12.32 -13.17 -2.07
CA GLU A 139 -11.87 -11.92 -2.65
C GLU A 139 -11.57 -10.94 -1.52
N SER A 140 -10.47 -10.23 -1.68
CA SER A 140 -10.08 -9.17 -0.74
C SER A 140 -9.81 -7.86 -1.44
N ARG A 141 -10.09 -6.76 -0.75
CA ARG A 141 -9.83 -5.39 -1.19
C ARG A 141 -9.34 -4.57 -0.03
N GLU A 142 -8.42 -3.66 -0.31
CA GLU A 142 -7.86 -2.76 0.69
C GLU A 142 -8.27 -1.31 0.38
N LEU A 143 -8.58 -0.53 1.41
CA LEU A 143 -8.78 0.93 1.27
C LEU A 143 -8.38 1.66 2.55
N TYR A 144 -8.12 2.96 2.44
CA TYR A 144 -7.94 3.82 3.60
C TYR A 144 -9.25 4.51 3.98
N VAL A 145 -9.55 4.52 5.27
CA VAL A 145 -10.63 5.33 5.83
C VAL A 145 -10.00 6.47 6.63
N VAL A 146 -10.39 7.69 6.31
CA VAL A 146 -9.86 8.92 6.87
C VAL A 146 -10.97 9.65 7.58
N ARG A 147 -10.82 9.97 8.86
CA ARG A 147 -11.80 10.82 9.56
C ARG A 147 -11.78 12.22 8.99
N ILE A 148 -12.94 12.86 8.92
CA ILE A 148 -13.02 14.30 8.64
C ILE A 148 -12.13 15.05 9.63
N GLN A 149 -11.28 15.92 9.10
CA GLN A 149 -10.34 16.70 9.90
C GLN A 149 -11.10 17.70 10.77
N PRO A 150 -10.77 17.84 12.06
CA PRO A 150 -11.30 18.92 12.87
C PRO A 150 -10.79 20.28 12.36
N VAL A 151 -11.58 21.33 12.61
CA VAL A 151 -11.10 22.71 12.41
C VAL A 151 -10.04 23.01 13.46
N GLY A 152 -8.93 23.62 13.04
CA GLY A 152 -7.81 23.98 13.90
C GLY A 152 -6.99 25.13 13.32
N VAL A 153 -5.84 25.41 13.95
CA VAL A 153 -4.97 26.55 13.59
C VAL A 153 -4.25 26.37 12.24
N ARG A 154 -4.20 25.14 11.72
CA ARG A 154 -3.58 24.82 10.43
C ARG A 154 -4.43 25.28 9.25
N SER A 155 -3.79 25.63 8.13
CA SER A 155 -4.49 26.05 6.91
C SER A 155 -5.35 24.91 6.33
N THR A 156 -6.39 25.28 5.58
CA THR A 156 -7.24 24.30 4.88
C THR A 156 -6.44 23.47 3.87
N ASN A 157 -5.48 24.08 3.17
CA ASN A 157 -4.61 23.38 2.21
C ASN A 157 -3.85 22.22 2.87
N VAL A 158 -3.24 22.49 4.02
CA VAL A 158 -2.53 21.48 4.81
C VAL A 158 -3.46 20.36 5.24
N ARG A 159 -4.63 20.70 5.82
CA ARG A 159 -5.59 19.69 6.28
C ARG A 159 -6.05 18.78 5.14
N ASN A 160 -6.21 19.34 3.94
CA ASN A 160 -6.61 18.60 2.75
C ASN A 160 -5.49 17.74 2.15
N ALA A 161 -4.22 18.16 2.27
CA ALA A 161 -3.07 17.41 1.77
C ALA A 161 -2.57 16.33 2.74
N ALA A 162 -2.82 16.47 4.04
CA ALA A 162 -2.32 15.56 5.07
C ALA A 162 -2.70 14.08 4.86
N PRO A 163 -3.94 13.71 4.49
CA PRO A 163 -4.29 12.31 4.25
C PRO A 163 -3.42 11.65 3.20
N ALA A 164 -3.19 12.33 2.06
CA ALA A 164 -2.36 11.82 0.97
C ALA A 164 -0.93 11.56 1.44
N TRP A 165 -0.35 12.49 2.21
CA TRP A 165 1.00 12.32 2.77
C TRP A 165 1.10 11.13 3.73
N ILE A 166 0.19 11.06 4.69
CA ILE A 166 0.15 9.97 5.70
C ILE A 166 -0.01 8.61 5.03
N ILE A 167 -0.96 8.50 4.09
CA ILE A 167 -1.20 7.26 3.33
C ILE A 167 0.03 6.91 2.50
N GLY A 168 0.61 7.91 1.83
CA GLY A 168 1.83 7.73 1.04
C GLY A 168 2.99 7.19 1.87
N ARG A 169 3.18 7.69 3.10
CA ARG A 169 4.21 7.22 4.04
C ARG A 169 3.93 5.81 4.52
N TYR A 170 2.68 5.51 4.88
CA TYR A 170 2.27 4.16 5.27
C TYR A 170 2.45 3.10 4.17
N GLU A 171 2.05 3.40 2.92
CA GLU A 171 2.25 2.48 1.80
C GLU A 171 3.73 2.29 1.46
N ARG A 172 4.55 3.34 1.54
CA ARG A 172 6.01 3.25 1.40
C ARG A 172 6.64 2.39 2.49
N ALA A 173 6.16 2.54 3.73
CA ALA A 173 6.64 1.76 4.86
C ALA A 173 6.27 0.26 4.70
N LEU A 174 5.05 -0.04 4.22
CA LEU A 174 4.65 -1.41 3.85
C LEU A 174 5.52 -1.97 2.73
N MET A 175 5.80 -1.17 1.70
CA MET A 175 6.69 -1.56 0.61
C MET A 175 8.09 -1.92 1.14
N LEU A 176 8.66 -1.11 2.03
CA LEU A 176 9.95 -1.40 2.66
C LEU A 176 9.95 -2.68 3.49
N ARG A 177 8.88 -2.95 4.26
CA ARG A 177 8.70 -4.21 4.98
C ARG A 177 8.65 -5.40 4.01
N SER A 178 7.89 -5.28 2.93
CA SER A 178 7.81 -6.32 1.91
C SER A 178 9.14 -6.53 1.18
N LEU A 179 9.89 -5.46 0.87
CA LEU A 179 11.25 -5.57 0.33
C LEU A 179 12.17 -6.28 1.32
N ALA A 180 12.13 -5.95 2.61
CA ALA A 180 12.93 -6.60 3.64
C ALA A 180 12.59 -8.09 3.81
N ASN A 181 11.31 -8.46 3.73
CA ASN A 181 10.86 -9.84 3.76
C ASN A 181 11.36 -10.61 2.53
N GLU A 182 11.25 -10.00 1.35
CA GLU A 182 11.73 -10.59 0.11
C GLU A 182 13.25 -10.79 0.12
N TYR A 183 14.00 -9.81 0.64
CA TYR A 183 15.44 -9.92 0.89
C TYR A 183 15.76 -11.13 1.77
N THR A 184 15.03 -11.28 2.88
CA THR A 184 15.23 -12.36 3.85
C THR A 184 14.97 -13.73 3.21
N LYS A 185 13.94 -13.83 2.37
CA LYS A 185 13.66 -15.03 1.57
C LYS A 185 14.76 -15.31 0.56
N MET A 186 15.29 -14.29 -0.14
CA MET A 186 16.36 -14.48 -1.12
C MET A 186 17.69 -14.88 -0.46
N LYS A 187 17.94 -14.41 0.76
CA LYS A 187 19.09 -14.82 1.59
C LYS A 187 18.96 -16.27 2.09
N ASN A 188 17.74 -16.74 2.32
CA ASN A 188 17.45 -18.11 2.78
C ASN A 188 16.35 -18.75 1.93
N PRO A 189 16.62 -19.06 0.65
CA PRO A 189 15.60 -19.51 -0.28
C PRO A 189 15.07 -20.90 0.08
N SER A 190 13.74 -21.03 0.21
CA SER A 190 13.03 -22.30 0.36
C SER A 190 12.57 -22.87 -0.99
N SER A 191 12.02 -22.04 -1.87
CA SER A 191 11.56 -22.41 -3.21
C SER A 191 11.40 -21.17 -4.11
N SER A 192 11.33 -21.34 -5.43
CA SER A 192 11.03 -20.22 -6.34
C SER A 192 9.60 -19.69 -6.21
N VAL A 193 8.66 -20.54 -5.79
CA VAL A 193 7.22 -20.24 -5.66
C VAL A 193 6.95 -19.18 -4.58
N ASP A 194 7.79 -19.13 -3.55
CA ASP A 194 7.64 -18.20 -2.42
C ASP A 194 7.96 -16.74 -2.79
N PHE A 195 8.66 -16.51 -3.90
CA PHE A 195 9.02 -15.18 -4.40
C PHE A 195 7.93 -14.58 -5.29
N ASP A 196 7.34 -15.39 -6.18
CA ASP A 196 6.32 -14.94 -7.15
C ASP A 196 5.15 -14.20 -6.47
N GLN A 197 4.68 -14.71 -5.32
CA GLN A 197 3.53 -14.12 -4.63
C GLN A 197 3.86 -12.80 -3.92
N GLU A 198 5.02 -12.69 -3.28
CA GLU A 198 5.41 -11.45 -2.59
C GLU A 198 5.90 -10.38 -3.56
N MET A 199 6.61 -10.77 -4.60
CA MET A 199 7.03 -9.85 -5.64
C MET A 199 5.85 -9.28 -6.43
N ALA A 200 4.82 -10.10 -6.71
CA ALA A 200 3.57 -9.61 -7.31
C ALA A 200 2.86 -8.57 -6.42
N LYS A 201 2.81 -8.79 -5.10
CA LYS A 201 2.26 -7.79 -4.16
C LYS A 201 3.08 -6.50 -4.17
N LEU A 202 4.41 -6.61 -4.15
CA LEU A 202 5.31 -5.46 -4.22
C LEU A 202 5.13 -4.65 -5.51
N ILE A 203 4.96 -5.30 -6.66
CA ILE A 203 4.72 -4.64 -7.95
C ILE A 203 3.40 -3.87 -7.92
N VAL A 204 2.33 -4.46 -7.37
CA VAL A 204 1.03 -3.77 -7.21
C VAL A 204 1.19 -2.54 -6.32
N SER A 205 1.89 -2.66 -5.19
CA SER A 205 2.18 -1.51 -4.30
C SER A 205 3.05 -0.43 -4.97
N CYS A 206 4.08 -0.81 -5.72
CA CYS A 206 4.88 0.14 -6.51
C CYS A 206 4.03 0.84 -7.57
N GLY A 207 3.12 0.10 -8.22
CA GLY A 207 2.16 0.63 -9.17
C GLY A 207 1.19 1.62 -8.54
N ALA A 208 0.83 1.44 -7.27
CA ALA A 208 0.02 2.39 -6.51
C ALA A 208 0.76 3.68 -6.17
N LEU A 209 2.02 3.56 -5.73
CA LEU A 209 2.85 4.68 -5.26
C LEU A 209 3.43 5.53 -6.40
N PHE A 210 3.74 4.90 -7.53
CA PHE A 210 4.40 5.51 -8.69
C PHE A 210 3.60 5.36 -9.99
N GLY A 211 2.31 5.04 -9.88
CA GLY A 211 1.36 5.01 -10.99
C GLY A 211 0.86 6.33 -11.57
N PRO A 212 1.04 7.51 -10.91
CA PRO A 212 0.64 8.79 -11.53
C PRO A 212 1.33 9.01 -12.87
N THR A 213 0.66 9.67 -13.82
CA THR A 213 1.13 9.82 -15.20
C THR A 213 2.15 10.94 -15.40
N SER A 214 2.29 11.83 -14.41
CA SER A 214 3.19 12.98 -14.48
C SER A 214 3.81 13.31 -13.11
N PRO A 215 4.95 14.02 -13.08
CA PRO A 215 5.54 14.52 -11.84
C PRO A 215 4.58 15.39 -10.99
N SER A 216 3.69 16.15 -11.62
CA SER A 216 2.70 16.98 -10.92
C SER A 216 1.63 16.12 -10.24
N ASP A 217 1.13 15.10 -10.93
CA ASP A 217 0.16 14.16 -10.36
C ASP A 217 0.82 13.39 -9.20
N TYR A 218 2.08 12.97 -9.37
CA TYR A 218 2.86 12.36 -8.30
C TYR A 218 3.01 13.28 -7.08
N ALA A 219 3.30 14.57 -7.28
CA ALA A 219 3.42 15.52 -6.17
C ALA A 219 2.11 15.69 -5.40
N GLN A 220 0.98 15.73 -6.11
CA GLN A 220 -0.34 15.82 -5.53
C GLN A 220 -0.72 14.55 -4.79
N ASP A 221 -0.57 13.39 -5.42
CA ASP A 221 -0.95 12.08 -4.88
C ASP A 221 -0.04 11.65 -3.72
N ALA A 222 1.23 12.05 -3.73
CA ALA A 222 2.14 11.87 -2.61
C ALA A 222 1.87 12.85 -1.45
N GLY A 223 0.93 13.79 -1.61
CA GLY A 223 0.57 14.76 -0.58
C GLY A 223 1.67 15.76 -0.25
N LEU A 224 2.53 16.13 -1.22
CA LEU A 224 3.68 17.02 -0.95
C LEU A 224 3.25 18.41 -0.45
N GLY A 225 2.00 18.84 -0.68
CA GLY A 225 1.45 20.05 -0.06
C GLY A 225 1.36 19.98 1.47
N ALA A 226 1.35 18.79 2.08
CA ALA A 226 1.36 18.63 3.53
C ALA A 226 2.69 19.07 4.17
N LEU A 227 3.79 18.98 3.41
CA LEU A 227 5.11 19.45 3.83
C LEU A 227 5.17 20.98 4.03
N GLU A 228 4.16 21.71 3.58
CA GLU A 228 4.01 23.15 3.82
C GLU A 228 3.88 23.49 5.32
N LEU A 229 3.45 22.55 6.17
CA LEU A 229 3.52 22.68 7.64
C LEU A 229 4.95 22.77 8.17
N ALA A 230 5.83 22.01 7.54
CA ALA A 230 7.21 21.82 7.95
C ALA A 230 7.98 23.09 7.61
N SER A 231 7.84 23.53 6.37
CA SER A 231 8.54 24.68 5.81
C SER A 231 8.25 26.02 6.50
N ASN A 232 7.00 26.30 6.91
CA ASN A 232 6.66 27.54 7.62
C ASN A 232 7.26 27.62 9.04
N THR A 233 7.62 26.49 9.65
CA THR A 233 8.21 26.45 11.00
C THR A 233 9.74 26.29 10.98
N PHE A 234 10.33 25.86 9.86
CA PHE A 234 11.77 25.58 9.77
C PHE A 234 12.65 26.82 9.55
N GLY A 235 12.06 28.01 9.47
CA GLY A 235 12.78 29.28 9.34
C GLY A 235 13.42 29.52 7.97
N ASN A 236 13.19 28.64 7.00
CA ASN A 236 13.66 28.80 5.61
C ASN A 236 12.46 28.92 4.67
N LEU A 237 12.44 30.02 3.93
CA LEU A 237 11.51 30.39 2.83
C LEU A 237 11.53 29.40 1.63
N ALA A 238 11.78 28.11 1.83
CA ALA A 238 11.82 27.12 0.75
C ALA A 238 10.42 26.65 0.28
N THR A 239 9.35 27.35 0.65
CA THR A 239 7.99 27.06 0.16
C THR A 239 7.70 27.63 -1.21
N SER A 240 8.45 28.62 -1.71
CA SER A 240 8.31 29.01 -3.12
C SER A 240 9.06 28.01 -4.02
N GLY A 241 8.65 26.74 -3.98
CA GLY A 241 9.04 25.81 -5.02
C GLY A 241 9.34 24.36 -4.67
N LEU A 242 8.78 23.79 -3.60
CA LEU A 242 8.77 22.32 -3.49
C LEU A 242 8.00 21.68 -4.66
N LEU A 243 6.88 22.29 -5.06
CA LEU A 243 6.06 21.92 -6.21
C LEU A 243 6.52 22.59 -7.52
N THR A 244 7.22 23.73 -7.46
CA THR A 244 7.79 24.40 -8.65
C THR A 244 9.24 24.00 -8.92
N GLY A 245 9.84 23.18 -8.06
CA GLY A 245 11.16 22.58 -8.18
C GLY A 245 11.10 21.47 -9.21
N VAL A 246 11.00 21.87 -10.47
CA VAL A 246 10.81 21.00 -11.65
C VAL A 246 11.90 19.91 -11.75
N GLY A 247 12.99 19.98 -10.97
CA GLY A 247 14.05 18.97 -10.91
C GLY A 247 13.83 17.83 -9.91
N ALA A 248 13.65 18.11 -8.62
CA ALA A 248 13.71 17.08 -7.58
C ALA A 248 12.48 16.17 -7.56
N VAL A 249 11.28 16.75 -7.73
CA VAL A 249 10.03 15.96 -7.83
C VAL A 249 10.04 15.12 -9.10
N ALA A 250 10.50 15.68 -10.23
CA ALA A 250 10.62 14.93 -11.47
C ALA A 250 11.66 13.80 -11.37
N GLN A 251 12.79 14.03 -10.70
CA GLN A 251 13.77 12.97 -10.45
C GLN A 251 13.23 11.90 -9.49
N ALA A 252 12.60 12.30 -8.38
CA ALA A 252 12.00 11.37 -7.44
C ALA A 252 10.94 10.49 -8.13
N TYR A 253 10.09 11.10 -8.96
CA TYR A 253 9.12 10.40 -9.81
C TYR A 253 9.81 9.44 -10.79
N SER A 254 10.87 9.88 -11.46
CA SER A 254 11.63 9.06 -12.42
C SER A 254 12.23 7.83 -11.74
N TRP A 255 12.90 8.01 -10.59
CA TRP A 255 13.45 6.90 -9.82
C TRP A 255 12.36 5.96 -9.29
N GLY A 256 11.23 6.48 -8.83
CA GLY A 256 10.10 5.65 -8.43
C GLY A 256 9.56 4.79 -9.58
N THR A 257 9.48 5.37 -10.79
CA THR A 257 9.08 4.67 -12.01
C THR A 257 10.09 3.60 -12.40
N TRP A 258 11.39 3.90 -12.29
CA TRP A 258 12.45 2.93 -12.54
C TRP A 258 12.42 1.80 -11.52
N ALA A 259 12.23 2.09 -10.24
CA ALA A 259 12.09 1.06 -9.21
C ALA A 259 10.99 0.06 -9.54
N LYS A 260 9.80 0.54 -9.94
CA LYS A 260 8.68 -0.29 -10.39
C LYS A 260 9.04 -1.17 -11.58
N ASN A 261 9.62 -0.58 -12.63
CA ASN A 261 9.94 -1.30 -13.86
C ASN A 261 11.02 -2.36 -13.64
N THR A 262 12.06 -2.01 -12.88
CA THR A 262 13.16 -2.91 -12.55
C THR A 262 12.69 -4.06 -11.66
N LEU A 263 11.82 -3.79 -10.69
CA LEU A 263 11.22 -4.81 -9.84
C LEU A 263 10.34 -5.79 -10.64
N THR A 264 9.57 -5.29 -11.60
CA THR A 264 8.77 -6.12 -12.51
C THR A 264 9.67 -7.06 -13.32
N GLY A 265 10.77 -6.52 -13.86
CA GLY A 265 11.78 -7.33 -14.55
C GLY A 265 12.46 -8.39 -13.66
N ALA A 266 12.65 -8.11 -12.36
CA ALA A 266 13.19 -9.07 -11.41
C ALA A 266 12.21 -10.23 -11.15
N ALA A 267 10.91 -9.93 -10.98
CA ALA A 267 9.87 -10.92 -10.75
C ALA A 267 9.75 -11.93 -11.90
N ASP A 268 9.72 -11.42 -13.14
CA ASP A 268 9.62 -12.25 -14.34
C ASP A 268 10.81 -13.21 -14.49
N GLN A 269 12.00 -12.80 -14.03
CA GLN A 269 13.20 -13.65 -14.09
C GLN A 269 13.28 -14.67 -12.97
N LEU A 270 12.88 -14.31 -11.74
CA LEU A 270 12.79 -15.25 -10.61
C LEU A 270 11.89 -16.43 -10.94
N LYS A 271 10.77 -16.18 -11.62
CA LYS A 271 9.84 -17.24 -12.03
C LYS A 271 10.44 -18.27 -12.98
N ASN A 272 11.35 -17.83 -13.85
CA ASN A 272 11.78 -18.61 -15.01
C ASN A 272 13.19 -19.21 -14.87
N GLN A 273 14.09 -18.61 -14.09
CA GLN A 273 15.53 -18.92 -14.13
C GLN A 273 16.21 -18.97 -12.75
N PHE A 274 15.43 -19.29 -11.71
CA PHE A 274 15.89 -19.30 -10.32
C PHE A 274 16.85 -20.45 -9.99
N ASN A 275 17.99 -20.11 -9.38
CA ASN A 275 18.86 -21.06 -8.67
C ASN A 275 19.15 -20.56 -7.25
N ALA A 276 18.60 -21.27 -6.28
CA ALA A 276 18.72 -20.97 -4.85
C ALA A 276 20.17 -20.82 -4.36
N TRP A 277 21.10 -21.59 -4.91
CA TRP A 277 22.50 -21.54 -4.48
C TRP A 277 23.18 -20.24 -4.88
N HIS A 278 22.97 -19.77 -6.13
CA HIS A 278 23.57 -18.53 -6.60
C HIS A 278 22.99 -17.30 -5.90
N VAL A 279 21.66 -17.28 -5.73
CA VAL A 279 20.97 -16.17 -5.05
C VAL A 279 21.42 -16.07 -3.58
N LYS A 280 21.43 -17.18 -2.85
CA LYS A 280 21.88 -17.22 -1.44
C LYS A 280 23.28 -16.65 -1.25
N ASN A 281 24.25 -17.08 -2.08
CA ASN A 281 25.64 -16.63 -1.94
C ASN A 281 25.87 -15.18 -2.37
N ALA A 282 24.97 -14.60 -3.17
CA ALA A 282 25.02 -13.18 -3.50
C ALA A 282 24.54 -12.28 -2.33
N PHE A 283 23.71 -12.80 -1.42
CA PHE A 283 23.11 -12.05 -0.30
C PHE A 283 23.77 -12.34 1.05
N THR A 284 25.06 -12.03 1.20
CA THR A 284 25.81 -12.28 2.45
C THR A 284 25.68 -11.16 3.48
N TYR A 285 25.45 -9.92 3.05
CA TYR A 285 25.23 -8.78 3.95
C TYR A 285 23.78 -8.76 4.46
N ASP A 286 23.45 -7.92 5.45
CA ASP A 286 22.08 -7.82 5.98
C ASP A 286 21.45 -6.45 5.70
N LEU A 287 20.62 -6.38 4.66
CA LEU A 287 19.90 -5.18 4.24
C LEU A 287 18.55 -5.06 4.95
N ALA A 288 17.91 -6.18 5.27
CA ALA A 288 16.55 -6.23 5.81
C ALA A 288 16.36 -5.39 7.09
N PRO A 289 17.29 -5.40 8.09
CA PRO A 289 17.15 -4.55 9.27
C PRO A 289 17.12 -3.05 8.94
N SER A 290 17.94 -2.58 8.01
CA SER A 290 17.98 -1.17 7.62
C SER A 290 16.69 -0.73 6.91
N LEU A 291 16.12 -1.60 6.06
CA LEU A 291 14.82 -1.35 5.43
C LEU A 291 13.67 -1.34 6.46
N ASN A 292 13.68 -2.26 7.41
CA ASN A 292 12.71 -2.31 8.51
C ASN A 292 12.78 -1.07 9.40
N ASN A 293 13.99 -0.61 9.75
CA ASN A 293 14.19 0.60 10.54
C ASN A 293 13.71 1.86 9.81
N LEU A 294 13.89 1.92 8.48
CA LEU A 294 13.33 3.01 7.68
C LEU A 294 11.80 2.95 7.63
N ALA A 295 11.21 1.76 7.51
CA ALA A 295 9.76 1.58 7.56
C ALA A 295 9.17 2.06 8.90
N ASP A 296 9.83 1.74 10.01
CA ASP A 296 9.40 2.22 11.33
C ASP A 296 9.50 3.75 11.44
N ALA A 297 10.57 4.37 10.91
CA ALA A 297 10.70 5.83 10.89
C ALA A 297 9.57 6.50 10.07
N MET A 298 9.25 5.98 8.89
CA MET A 298 8.14 6.48 8.06
C MET A 298 6.78 6.35 8.75
N ARG A 299 6.54 5.25 9.48
CA ARG A 299 5.33 5.08 10.28
C ARG A 299 5.26 6.13 11.39
N ASP A 300 6.35 6.33 12.12
CA ASP A 300 6.38 7.22 13.28
C ASP A 300 6.17 8.68 12.90
N GLU A 301 6.74 9.12 11.78
CA GLU A 301 6.48 10.42 11.18
C GLU A 301 5.01 10.58 10.76
N ALA A 302 4.43 9.59 10.10
CA ALA A 302 3.03 9.62 9.66
C ALA A 302 2.07 9.66 10.86
N ASN A 303 2.41 8.98 11.95
CA ASN A 303 1.68 9.03 13.22
C ASN A 303 1.73 10.44 13.84
N GLU A 304 2.88 11.10 13.79
CA GLU A 304 3.01 12.46 14.31
C GLU A 304 2.22 13.46 13.44
N MET A 305 2.23 13.31 12.12
CA MET A 305 1.39 14.14 11.24
C MET A 305 -0.11 13.94 11.53
N GLN A 306 -0.54 12.70 11.79
CA GLN A 306 -1.91 12.45 12.26
C GLN A 306 -2.22 13.13 13.59
N ARG A 307 -1.27 13.09 14.54
CA ARG A 307 -1.41 13.79 15.81
C ARG A 307 -1.62 15.28 15.58
N LEU A 308 -0.80 15.92 14.75
CA LEU A 308 -0.87 17.35 14.46
C LEU A 308 -2.17 17.77 13.74
N VAL A 309 -2.76 16.91 12.92
CA VAL A 309 -3.95 17.26 12.13
C VAL A 309 -5.26 16.87 12.81
N TRP A 310 -5.31 15.77 13.57
CA TRP A 310 -6.56 15.28 14.18
C TRP A 310 -6.55 15.32 15.71
N THR A 311 -5.49 14.88 16.36
CA THR A 311 -5.47 14.71 17.83
C THR A 311 -5.16 16.01 18.57
N ALA A 312 -4.28 16.83 17.98
CA ALA A 312 -3.82 18.10 18.52
C ALA A 312 -3.85 19.19 17.43
N PRO A 313 -5.03 19.47 16.84
CA PRO A 313 -5.16 20.39 15.69
C PRO A 313 -4.80 21.85 16.01
N ASN A 314 -4.66 22.19 17.29
CA ASN A 314 -4.26 23.50 17.79
C ASN A 314 -2.80 23.54 18.28
N ASP A 315 -2.08 22.42 18.27
CA ASP A 315 -0.67 22.38 18.62
C ASP A 315 0.16 22.98 17.47
N THR A 316 0.83 24.09 17.74
CA THR A 316 1.69 24.79 16.78
C THR A 316 3.13 24.31 16.80
N ASN A 317 3.52 23.45 17.76
CA ASN A 317 4.87 22.92 17.85
C ASN A 317 5.08 21.80 16.82
N THR A 318 5.79 22.12 15.74
CA THR A 318 6.14 21.17 14.68
C THR A 318 7.56 20.62 14.79
N VAL A 319 8.32 21.01 15.83
CA VAL A 319 9.68 20.51 16.08
C VAL A 319 9.73 18.98 16.19
N PRO A 320 8.80 18.29 16.88
CA PRO A 320 8.80 16.83 16.92
C PRO A 320 8.69 16.19 15.54
N TRP A 321 7.79 16.72 14.69
CA TRP A 321 7.60 16.23 13.34
C TRP A 321 8.83 16.47 12.45
N LYS A 322 9.49 17.63 12.58
CA LYS A 322 10.78 17.90 11.94
C LYS A 322 11.83 16.84 12.27
N ASN A 323 11.96 16.54 13.55
CA ASN A 323 12.96 15.60 14.04
C ASN A 323 12.69 14.18 13.50
N LEU A 324 11.42 13.81 13.32
CA LEU A 324 11.03 12.55 12.70
C LEU A 324 11.35 12.53 11.20
N LEU A 325 11.08 13.61 10.45
CA LEU A 325 11.50 13.74 9.05
C LEU A 325 13.04 13.65 8.89
N GLN A 326 13.80 14.28 9.79
CA GLN A 326 15.27 14.15 9.80
C GLN A 326 15.69 12.72 10.12
N THR A 327 15.04 12.08 11.09
CA THR A 327 15.28 10.67 11.43
C THR A 327 15.01 9.78 10.23
N GLU A 328 13.92 9.99 9.48
CA GLU A 328 13.68 9.29 8.22
C GLU A 328 14.83 9.45 7.24
N LEU A 329 15.29 10.68 6.99
CA LEU A 329 16.40 10.94 6.07
C LEU A 329 17.69 10.19 6.50
N ASP A 330 18.00 10.20 7.79
CA ASP A 330 19.14 9.47 8.34
C ASP A 330 19.00 7.95 8.17
N ARG A 331 17.78 7.41 8.31
CA ARG A 331 17.48 6.00 8.03
C ARG A 331 17.55 5.67 6.55
N VAL A 332 17.14 6.57 5.65
CA VAL A 332 17.31 6.39 4.20
C VAL A 332 18.80 6.30 3.86
N ASN A 333 19.62 7.19 4.40
CA ASN A 333 21.07 7.16 4.18
C ASN A 333 21.70 5.87 4.74
N SER A 334 21.28 5.44 5.93
CA SER A 334 21.72 4.17 6.52
C SER A 334 21.36 2.97 5.64
N ALA A 335 20.13 2.92 5.12
CA ALA A 335 19.69 1.87 4.19
C ALA A 335 20.48 1.90 2.88
N TYR A 336 20.83 3.09 2.36
CA TYR A 336 21.66 3.25 1.18
C TYR A 336 23.08 2.69 1.40
N THR A 337 23.68 2.96 2.56
CA THR A 337 24.99 2.37 2.94
C THR A 337 24.92 0.86 3.01
N SER A 338 23.92 0.29 3.69
CA SER A 338 23.72 -1.17 3.75
C SER A 338 23.51 -1.76 2.36
N LEU A 339 22.72 -1.10 1.50
CA LEU A 339 22.48 -1.53 0.13
C LEU A 339 23.77 -1.54 -0.69
N SER A 340 24.62 -0.51 -0.55
CA SER A 340 25.92 -0.47 -1.23
C SER A 340 26.81 -1.63 -0.80
N SER A 341 26.84 -1.96 0.50
CA SER A 341 27.59 -3.13 1.00
C SER A 341 27.06 -4.44 0.41
N THR A 342 25.73 -4.59 0.34
CA THR A 342 25.09 -5.75 -0.31
C THR A 342 25.45 -5.83 -1.79
N TYR A 343 25.43 -4.71 -2.51
CA TYR A 343 25.79 -4.65 -3.94
C TYR A 343 27.23 -5.07 -4.17
N THR A 344 28.16 -4.56 -3.37
CA THR A 344 29.58 -4.95 -3.41
C THR A 344 29.75 -6.45 -3.15
N ALA A 345 29.06 -6.99 -2.15
CA ALA A 345 29.13 -8.41 -1.82
C ALA A 345 28.60 -9.31 -2.96
N ALA A 346 27.44 -8.96 -3.53
CA ALA A 346 26.89 -9.67 -4.69
C ALA A 346 27.84 -9.61 -5.89
N ASN A 347 28.46 -8.45 -6.14
CA ASN A 347 29.42 -8.29 -7.23
C ASN A 347 30.68 -9.14 -7.04
N LEU A 348 31.26 -9.14 -5.84
CA LEU A 348 32.41 -10.00 -5.52
C LEU A 348 32.09 -11.49 -5.77
N TYR A 349 30.90 -11.93 -5.35
CA TYR A 349 30.45 -13.29 -5.58
C TYR A 349 30.36 -13.65 -7.07
N PHE A 350 29.59 -12.89 -7.86
CA PHE A 350 29.39 -13.20 -9.28
C PHE A 350 30.67 -13.03 -10.09
N SER A 351 31.56 -12.10 -9.72
CA SER A 351 32.88 -11.97 -10.34
C SER A 351 33.81 -13.16 -10.06
N SER A 352 33.69 -13.81 -8.91
CA SER A 352 34.52 -14.99 -8.58
C SER A 352 34.19 -16.25 -9.38
N LEU A 353 33.03 -16.29 -10.05
CA LEU A 353 32.56 -17.46 -10.80
C LEU A 353 33.17 -17.57 -12.22
N GLY A 354 33.93 -16.58 -12.68
CA GLY A 354 34.47 -16.55 -14.04
C GLY A 354 33.37 -16.38 -15.12
N PRO A 355 33.53 -16.95 -16.33
CA PRO A 355 32.48 -16.95 -17.35
C PRO A 355 31.22 -17.63 -16.81
N LEU A 356 30.15 -16.86 -16.66
CA LEU A 356 28.91 -17.36 -16.05
C LEU A 356 28.15 -18.26 -17.03
N PRO A 357 27.78 -19.49 -16.63
CA PRO A 357 26.75 -20.26 -17.32
C PRO A 357 25.45 -19.45 -17.42
N SER A 358 24.60 -19.71 -18.42
CA SER A 358 23.37 -18.95 -18.67
C SER A 358 22.49 -18.76 -17.42
N VAL A 359 22.37 -19.80 -16.60
CA VAL A 359 21.61 -19.77 -15.34
C VAL A 359 22.24 -18.84 -14.30
N ALA A 360 23.57 -18.84 -14.15
CA ALA A 360 24.24 -17.96 -13.19
C ALA A 360 24.21 -16.49 -13.65
N ALA A 361 24.28 -16.24 -14.96
CA ALA A 361 24.09 -14.92 -15.55
C ALA A 361 22.67 -14.37 -15.31
N ALA A 362 21.64 -15.22 -15.43
CA ALA A 362 20.26 -14.85 -15.14
C ALA A 362 20.03 -14.51 -13.65
N ASN A 363 20.61 -15.29 -12.73
CA ASN A 363 20.53 -15.01 -11.31
C ASN A 363 21.26 -13.70 -10.95
N LYS A 364 22.39 -13.41 -11.58
CA LYS A 364 23.09 -12.12 -11.43
C LYS A 364 22.20 -10.95 -11.82
N ASP A 365 21.59 -11.02 -13.02
CA ASP A 365 20.70 -9.97 -13.53
C ASP A 365 19.49 -9.77 -12.59
N THR A 366 18.92 -10.86 -12.11
CA THR A 366 17.79 -10.84 -11.16
C THR A 366 18.15 -10.18 -9.83
N VAL A 367 19.28 -10.57 -9.22
CA VAL A 367 19.77 -9.98 -7.96
C VAL A 367 20.02 -8.49 -8.14
N TYR A 368 20.66 -8.09 -9.23
CA TYR A 368 20.93 -6.68 -9.50
C TYR A 368 19.67 -5.87 -9.77
N LYS A 369 18.69 -6.40 -10.49
CA LYS A 369 17.40 -5.73 -10.67
C LYS A 369 16.67 -5.52 -9.35
N TYR A 370 16.67 -6.52 -8.46
CA TYR A 370 16.12 -6.33 -7.13
C TYR A 370 16.88 -5.25 -6.34
N LEU A 371 18.21 -5.28 -6.33
CA LEU A 371 19.01 -4.27 -5.61
C LEU A 371 18.87 -2.86 -6.22
N ASP A 372 18.77 -2.76 -7.53
CA ASP A 372 18.57 -1.52 -8.28
C ASP A 372 17.18 -0.94 -8.00
N SER A 373 16.14 -1.78 -7.88
CA SER A 373 14.80 -1.30 -7.51
C SER A 373 14.77 -0.73 -6.10
N VAL A 374 15.44 -1.38 -5.14
CA VAL A 374 15.62 -0.84 -3.78
C VAL A 374 16.40 0.48 -3.84
N ARG A 375 17.48 0.55 -4.62
CA ARG A 375 18.28 1.78 -4.78
C ARG A 375 17.43 2.93 -5.27
N ASP A 376 16.67 2.72 -6.33
CA ASP A 376 15.90 3.78 -6.98
C ASP A 376 14.72 4.21 -6.10
N PHE A 377 14.10 3.29 -5.35
CA PHE A 377 13.16 3.65 -4.29
C PHE A 377 13.80 4.56 -3.23
N LEU A 378 14.96 4.18 -2.68
CA LEU A 378 15.66 4.98 -1.67
C LEU A 378 16.09 6.36 -2.20
N ARG A 379 16.48 6.45 -3.48
CA ARG A 379 16.80 7.74 -4.13
C ARG A 379 15.57 8.64 -4.22
N SER A 380 14.42 8.08 -4.59
CA SER A 380 13.14 8.80 -4.62
C SER A 380 12.83 9.42 -3.24
N GLU A 381 12.91 8.62 -2.18
CA GLU A 381 12.63 9.08 -0.81
C GLU A 381 13.64 10.11 -0.31
N ARG A 382 14.93 9.86 -0.53
CA ARG A 382 15.99 10.80 -0.16
C ARG A 382 15.78 12.17 -0.79
N ALA A 383 15.41 12.21 -2.08
CA ALA A 383 15.22 13.46 -2.81
C ALA A 383 14.08 14.30 -2.23
N ILE A 384 12.94 13.67 -1.92
CA ILE A 384 11.79 14.34 -1.30
C ILE A 384 12.15 14.86 0.10
N LEU A 385 12.79 14.04 0.93
CA LEU A 385 13.14 14.42 2.30
C LEU A 385 14.23 15.51 2.36
N GLN A 386 15.27 15.42 1.53
CA GLN A 386 16.30 16.46 1.45
C GLN A 386 15.72 17.80 1.01
N MET A 387 14.83 17.79 0.00
CA MET A 387 14.15 19.00 -0.45
C MET A 387 13.27 19.58 0.66
N ALA A 388 12.51 18.74 1.37
CA ALA A 388 11.65 19.16 2.47
C ALA A 388 12.42 19.77 3.66
N LEU A 389 13.57 19.19 4.01
CA LEU A 389 14.35 19.59 5.19
C LEU A 389 15.33 20.73 4.94
N THR A 390 15.91 20.81 3.73
CA THR A 390 17.01 21.74 3.43
C THR A 390 16.65 22.80 2.39
N GLY A 391 15.53 22.64 1.67
CA GLY A 391 15.17 23.51 0.54
C GLY A 391 16.08 23.34 -0.68
N THR A 392 17.02 22.39 -0.64
CA THR A 392 17.94 22.08 -1.73
C THR A 392 17.95 20.60 -2.01
N PHE A 393 18.23 20.24 -3.25
CA PHE A 393 18.50 18.87 -3.64
C PHE A 393 19.95 18.77 -4.12
N THR A 394 20.73 17.88 -3.52
CA THR A 394 22.07 17.53 -3.98
C THR A 394 22.01 16.15 -4.62
N ASN A 395 22.21 16.07 -5.93
CA ASN A 395 22.30 14.79 -6.62
C ASN A 395 23.54 14.04 -6.11
N PRO A 396 23.41 12.80 -5.61
CA PRO A 396 24.57 12.00 -5.20
C PRO A 396 25.43 11.54 -6.37
#